data_AF-A0A7W6KR02-F1
#
_entry.id   AF-A0A7W6KR02-F1
#
_cell.length_a   1.000
_cell.length_b   1.000
_cell.length_c   1.000
_cell.angle_alpha   90.00
_cell.angle_beta   90.00
_cell.angle_gamma   90.00
#
_symmetry.space_group_name_H-M   'P 1'
#
loop_
_entity.id
_entity.type
_entity.pdbx_description
1 polymer ?
#
loop_
_entity_poly.entity_id
_entity_poly.type
_entity_poly.pdbx_seq_one_letter_code
_entity_poly.pdbx_strand_id
1 'polypeptide(L)'
;MSGLKRSALFKRQLLEITRSYRQRAGSEIALKFVDQVEESTRFVVSKPKACPVYTHLEGKEFRKWGVRDFPVSLFFRVEQDGAVILEALYAHRMNIASRFQGDIE
;
A
#
# COMPACT_ATOMS: atom_id res chain seq x y z
N MET A 1 17.54 11.94 -4.51
CA MET A 1 16.80 10.77 -5.03
C MET A 1 15.75 10.41 -3.99
N SER A 2 14.46 10.43 -4.33
CA SER A 2 13.41 10.00 -3.40
C SER A 2 13.53 8.49 -3.19
N GLY A 3 13.79 8.06 -1.96
CA GLY A 3 13.86 6.65 -1.62
C GLY A 3 12.47 5.99 -1.61
N LEU A 4 12.40 4.70 -1.91
CA LEU A 4 11.20 3.88 -1.71
C LEU A 4 11.48 2.86 -0.61
N LYS A 5 10.70 2.87 0.47
CA LYS A 5 10.73 1.84 1.51
C LYS A 5 9.39 1.09 1.51
N ARG A 6 9.46 -0.20 1.86
CA ARG A 6 8.29 -1.07 2.01
C ARG A 6 8.31 -1.63 3.42
N SER A 7 7.28 -1.36 4.21
CA SER A 7 7.14 -1.90 5.56
C SER A 7 7.07 -3.43 5.54
N ALA A 8 7.32 -4.06 6.68
CA ALA A 8 7.14 -5.51 6.83
C ALA A 8 5.68 -5.93 6.59
N LEU A 9 4.72 -5.12 7.07
CA LEU A 9 3.29 -5.35 6.89
C LEU A 9 2.89 -5.34 5.41
N PHE A 10 3.34 -4.35 4.65
CA PHE A 10 3.10 -4.25 3.21
C PHE A 10 3.61 -5.51 2.48
N LYS A 11 4.84 -5.93 2.77
CA LYS A 11 5.45 -7.12 2.15
C LYS A 11 4.65 -8.38 2.47
N ARG A 12 4.25 -8.57 3.72
CA ARG A 12 3.42 -9.70 4.16
C ARG A 12 2.08 -9.73 3.42
N GLN A 13 1.38 -8.60 3.38
CA GLN A 13 0.09 -8.49 2.71
C GLN A 13 0.20 -8.71 1.20
N LEU A 14 1.24 -8.21 0.55
CA LEU A 14 1.45 -8.44 -0.88
C LEU A 14 1.54 -9.93 -1.18
N LEU A 15 2.30 -10.69 -0.38
CA LEU A 15 2.42 -12.14 -0.53
C LEU A 15 1.09 -12.86 -0.27
N GLU A 16 0.40 -12.51 0.82
CA GLU A 16 -0.88 -13.12 1.22
C GLU A 16 -1.99 -12.89 0.19
N ILE A 17 -2.14 -11.64 -0.26
CA ILE A 17 -3.17 -11.26 -1.23
C ILE A 17 -2.88 -11.89 -2.59
N THR A 18 -1.62 -11.89 -3.05
CA THR A 18 -1.22 -12.54 -4.30
C THR A 18 -1.50 -14.04 -4.24
N ARG A 19 -1.14 -14.70 -3.14
CA ARG A 19 -1.44 -16.13 -2.91
C ARG A 19 -2.95 -16.37 -2.94
N SER A 20 -3.74 -15.52 -2.30
CA SER A 20 -5.20 -15.61 -2.29
C SER A 20 -5.81 -15.46 -3.69
N TYR A 21 -5.32 -14.53 -4.51
CA TYR A 21 -5.76 -14.41 -5.91
C TYR A 21 -5.40 -15.65 -6.71
N ARG A 22 -4.18 -16.17 -6.58
CA ARG A 22 -3.76 -17.39 -7.27
C ARG A 22 -4.66 -18.57 -6.95
N GLN A 23 -5.01 -18.73 -5.67
CA GLN A 23 -5.87 -19.83 -5.20
C GLN A 23 -7.33 -19.71 -5.65
N ARG A 24 -7.89 -18.49 -5.67
CA ARG A 24 -9.32 -18.27 -5.92
C ARG A 24 -9.67 -17.95 -7.38
N ALA A 25 -8.73 -17.37 -8.12
CA ALA A 25 -8.96 -16.82 -9.46
C ALA A 25 -7.88 -17.19 -10.49
N GLY A 26 -6.89 -18.00 -10.10
CA GLY A 26 -5.83 -18.46 -10.99
C GLY A 26 -4.62 -17.53 -11.09
N SER A 27 -3.56 -18.05 -11.72
CA SER A 27 -2.25 -17.38 -11.79
C SER A 27 -2.28 -16.08 -12.60
N GLU A 28 -3.09 -16.01 -13.66
CA GLU A 28 -3.20 -14.82 -14.52
C GLU A 28 -3.68 -13.60 -13.71
N ILE A 29 -4.73 -13.76 -12.91
CA ILE A 29 -5.26 -12.69 -12.06
C ILE A 29 -4.25 -12.31 -10.96
N ALA A 30 -3.52 -13.27 -10.41
CA ALA A 30 -2.49 -13.01 -9.41
C ALA A 30 -1.32 -12.19 -9.98
N LEU A 31 -0.89 -12.48 -11.21
CA LEU A 31 0.15 -11.71 -11.89
C LEU A 31 -0.34 -10.31 -12.21
N LYS A 32 -1.55 -10.17 -12.78
CA LYS A 32 -2.18 -8.87 -13.01
C LYS A 32 -2.24 -8.03 -11.74
N PHE A 33 -2.53 -8.64 -10.59
CA PHE A 33 -2.53 -7.95 -9.30
C PHE A 33 -1.16 -7.36 -8.95
N VAL A 34 -0.10 -8.16 -9.06
CA VAL A 34 1.28 -7.72 -8.79
C VAL A 34 1.68 -6.57 -9.73
N ASP A 35 1.36 -6.68 -11.02
CA ASP A 35 1.65 -5.64 -12.00
C ASP A 35 0.93 -4.32 -11.66
N GLN A 36 -0.34 -4.38 -11.27
CA GLN A 36 -1.10 -3.19 -10.88
C GLN A 36 -0.56 -2.56 -9.59
N VAL A 37 -0.12 -3.37 -8.61
CA VAL A 37 0.55 -2.85 -7.40
C VAL A 37 1.86 -2.16 -7.77
N GLU A 38 2.63 -2.70 -8.71
CA GLU A 38 3.87 -2.09 -9.16
C GLU A 38 3.63 -0.78 -9.92
N GLU A 39 2.66 -0.75 -10.84
CA GLU A 39 2.24 0.46 -11.55
C GLU A 39 1.80 1.56 -10.59
N SER A 40 0.92 1.23 -9.63
CA SER A 40 0.51 2.15 -8.57
C SER A 40 1.72 2.63 -7.75
N THR A 41 2.67 1.75 -7.43
CA THR A 41 3.88 2.10 -6.68
C THR A 41 4.73 3.11 -7.45
N ARG A 42 4.97 2.87 -8.75
CA ARG A 42 5.69 3.82 -9.61
C ARG A 42 5.00 5.18 -9.64
N PHE A 43 3.67 5.19 -9.74
CA PHE A 43 2.90 6.43 -9.73
C PHE A 43 3.09 7.21 -8.41
N VAL A 44 2.84 6.59 -7.25
CA VAL A 44 2.93 7.28 -5.95
C VAL A 44 4.34 7.73 -5.61
N VAL A 45 5.38 7.05 -6.11
CA VAL A 45 6.78 7.49 -5.96
C VAL A 45 7.07 8.70 -6.85
N SER A 46 6.57 8.71 -8.08
CA SER A 46 6.80 9.82 -9.02
C SER A 46 5.99 11.08 -8.68
N LYS A 47 4.79 10.91 -8.12
CA LYS A 47 3.84 12.00 -7.87
C LYS A 47 3.15 11.87 -6.51
N PRO A 48 3.89 11.78 -5.39
CA PRO A 48 3.31 11.51 -4.07
C PRO A 48 2.30 12.57 -3.63
N LYS A 49 2.53 13.84 -4.00
CA LYS A 49 1.64 14.96 -3.67
C LYS A 49 0.35 14.99 -4.49
N ALA A 50 0.27 14.26 -5.60
CA ALA A 50 -0.96 14.12 -6.39
C ALA A 50 -1.96 13.17 -5.72
N CYS A 51 -1.52 12.35 -4.76
CA CYS A 51 -2.39 11.49 -4.00
C CYS A 51 -2.98 12.25 -2.81
N PRO A 52 -4.31 12.20 -2.57
CA PRO A 52 -4.94 12.91 -1.47
C PRO A 52 -4.45 12.39 -0.10
N VAL A 53 -4.42 13.29 0.87
CA VAL A 53 -4.24 12.91 2.28
C VAL A 53 -5.51 12.19 2.73
N TYR A 54 -5.34 10.99 3.26
CA TYR A 54 -6.43 10.15 3.75
C TYR A 54 -6.67 10.38 5.25
N THR A 55 -5.60 10.48 6.04
CA THR A 55 -5.68 10.68 7.48
C THR A 55 -4.36 11.20 8.05
N HIS A 56 -4.40 11.66 9.30
CA HIS A 56 -3.26 12.05 10.10
C HIS A 56 -3.16 11.12 11.31
N LEU A 57 -2.02 10.44 11.49
CA LEU A 57 -1.77 9.57 12.64
C LEU A 57 -0.42 9.95 13.25
N GLU A 58 -0.38 10.18 14.55
CA GLU A 58 0.85 10.51 15.30
C GLU A 58 1.65 11.67 14.67
N GLY A 59 0.96 12.69 14.18
CA GLY A 59 1.59 13.85 13.52
C GLY A 59 2.12 13.59 12.10
N LYS A 60 1.85 12.42 11.51
CA LYS A 60 2.27 12.07 10.14
C LYS A 60 1.06 12.07 9.20
N GLU A 61 1.26 12.59 8.00
CA GLU A 61 0.27 12.52 6.92
C GLU A 61 0.34 11.18 6.21
N PHE A 62 -0.79 10.48 6.16
CA PHE A 62 -0.94 9.27 5.38
C PHE A 62 -1.81 9.52 4.16
N ARG A 63 -1.39 8.94 3.05
CA ARG A 63 -2.01 9.06 1.73
C ARG A 63 -2.47 7.69 1.26
N LYS A 64 -3.46 7.70 0.38
CA LYS A 64 -4.06 6.49 -0.19
C LYS A 64 -4.16 6.60 -1.70
N TRP A 65 -3.84 5.51 -2.41
CA TRP A 65 -4.02 5.41 -3.85
C TRP A 65 -4.63 4.07 -4.23
N GLY A 66 -5.69 4.09 -5.05
CA GLY A 66 -6.36 2.86 -5.50
C GLY A 66 -5.47 2.04 -6.43
N VAL A 67 -5.47 0.71 -6.25
CA VAL A 67 -4.89 -0.21 -7.22
C VAL A 67 -5.95 -0.49 -8.28
N ARG A 68 -5.66 -0.17 -9.55
CA ARG A 68 -6.61 -0.35 -10.64
C ARG A 68 -7.01 -1.83 -10.75
N ASP A 69 -8.27 -2.09 -11.09
CA ASP A 69 -8.89 -3.42 -11.23
C ASP A 69 -8.99 -4.28 -9.94
N PHE A 70 -8.49 -3.79 -8.80
CA PHE A 70 -8.49 -4.55 -7.55
C PHE A 70 -9.07 -3.73 -6.40
N PRO A 71 -9.84 -4.36 -5.48
CA PRO A 71 -10.49 -3.68 -4.36
C PRO A 71 -9.50 -3.40 -3.19
N VAL A 72 -8.29 -2.97 -3.52
CA VAL A 72 -7.25 -2.61 -2.55
C VAL A 72 -6.62 -1.27 -2.90
N SER A 73 -5.92 -0.67 -1.95
CA SER A 73 -5.23 0.60 -2.14
C SER A 73 -3.84 0.55 -1.51
N LEU A 74 -2.89 1.24 -2.10
CA LEU A 74 -1.63 1.57 -1.43
C LEU A 74 -1.93 2.57 -0.32
N PHE A 75 -1.53 2.23 0.90
CA PHE A 75 -1.50 3.13 2.04
C PHE A 75 -0.04 3.47 2.33
N PHE A 76 0.29 4.75 2.31
CA PHE A 76 1.67 5.18 2.34
C PHE A 76 1.81 6.56 2.96
N ARG A 77 3.05 6.91 3.32
CA ARG A 77 3.41 8.25 3.78
C ARG A 77 4.67 8.73 3.07
N VAL A 78 4.92 10.03 3.17
CA VAL A 78 6.10 10.69 2.60
C VAL A 78 6.89 11.26 3.76
N GLU A 79 8.16 10.87 3.86
CA GLU A 79 9.10 11.43 4.83
C GLU A 79 9.51 12.85 4.45
N GLN A 80 10.10 13.59 5.40
CA GLN A 80 10.57 14.96 5.18
C GLN A 80 11.64 15.05 4.06
N ASP A 81 12.43 13.99 3.88
CA ASP A 81 13.44 13.85 2.83
C ASP A 81 12.84 13.49 1.45
N GLY A 82 11.52 13.37 1.35
CA GLY A 82 10.80 12.98 0.13
C GLY A 82 10.77 11.48 -0.13
N ALA A 83 11.26 10.63 0.78
CA ALA A 83 11.13 9.18 0.64
C ALA A 83 9.67 8.73 0.82
N VAL A 84 9.23 7.82 -0.04
CA VAL A 84 7.90 7.20 0.05
C VAL A 84 8.01 5.90 0.83
N ILE A 85 7.15 5.73 1.84
CA ILE A 85 7.06 4.52 2.64
C ILE A 85 5.71 3.89 2.39
N LEU A 86 5.70 2.72 1.73
CA LEU A 86 4.51 1.90 1.58
C LEU A 86 4.27 1.14 2.87
N GLU A 87 3.21 1.52 3.58
CA GLU A 87 2.90 1.05 4.93
C GLU A 87 2.01 -0.19 4.89
N ALA A 88 1.02 -0.21 4.00
CA ALA A 88 0.10 -1.34 3.86
C ALA A 88 -0.59 -1.39 2.49
N LEU A 89 -1.14 -2.56 2.16
CA LEU A 89 -2.22 -2.73 1.21
C LEU A 89 -3.54 -2.70 1.97
N TYR A 90 -4.34 -1.66 1.71
CA TYR A 90 -5.61 -1.44 2.37
C TYR A 90 -6.77 -1.98 1.56
N ALA A 91 -7.46 -3.01 2.06
CA ALA A 91 -8.78 -3.42 1.56
C ALA A 91 -9.89 -2.75 2.37
N HIS A 92 -11.01 -2.38 1.74
CA HIS A 92 -12.12 -1.64 2.37
C HIS A 92 -12.75 -2.32 3.61
N ARG A 93 -12.43 -3.60 3.87
CA ARG A 93 -12.84 -4.34 5.07
C ARG A 93 -11.83 -4.29 6.23
N MET A 94 -10.73 -3.55 6.09
CA MET A 94 -9.71 -3.45 7.14
C MET A 94 -9.98 -2.23 8.03
N ASN A 95 -10.06 -2.45 9.34
CA ASN A 95 -9.94 -1.37 10.31
C ASN A 95 -8.45 -1.09 10.53
N ILE A 96 -7.97 0.07 10.07
CA ILE A 96 -6.56 0.48 10.20
C ILE A 96 -6.25 0.92 11.64
N ALA A 97 -7.16 1.66 12.28
CA ALA A 97 -6.92 2.27 13.58
C ALA A 97 -6.63 1.22 14.67
N SER A 98 -7.30 0.07 14.61
CA SER A 98 -7.09 -1.04 15.53
C SER A 98 -5.82 -1.85 15.28
N ARG A 99 -5.14 -1.69 14.12
CA ARG A 99 -3.95 -2.48 13.77
C ARG A 99 -2.63 -1.77 14.08
N PHE A 100 -2.59 -0.44 14.01
CA PHE A 100 -1.39 0.32 14.41
C PHE A 100 -1.08 0.19 15.91
N GLN A 101 -2.07 -0.14 16.76
CA GLN A 101 -1.84 -0.42 18.20
C GLN A 101 -1.13 -1.75 18.49
N GLY A 102 -1.07 -2.70 17.55
CA GLY A 102 -0.53 -4.05 17.80
C GLY A 102 0.81 -4.36 17.14
N ASP A 103 1.26 -3.56 16.16
CA ASP A 103 2.53 -3.75 15.44
C ASP A 103 3.62 -2.73 15.91
N ILE A 104 3.35 -1.98 17.00
CA ILE A 104 4.32 -1.14 17.73
C ILE A 104 4.47 -1.71 19.15
N GLU A 105 4.94 -2.95 19.25
CA GLU A 105 5.62 -3.50 20.43
C GLU A 105 6.90 -4.20 19.96
#